data_AF-A0A167ZM58-F1
#
_entry.id   AF-A0A167ZM58-F1
#
_cell.length_a   1.000
_cell.length_b   1.000
_cell.length_c   1.000
_cell.angle_alpha   90.00
_cell.angle_beta   90.00
_cell.angle_gamma   90.00
#
_symmetry.space_group_name_H-M   'P 1'
#
loop_
_entity.id
_entity.type
_entity.pdbx_description
1 polymer ?
#
loop_
_entity_poly.entity_id
_entity_poly.type
_entity_poly.pdbx_seq_one_letter_code
_entity_poly.pdbx_strand_id
1 'polypeptide(L)'
;MPEEDACIQDTKELMRAEAMIIPAKIAGAESGDLYCIRMQNAALIREHAMHLYLQVGSLRFHKNYKDLEYVKLIHKELDEFRLLFLDWVNSFDTSNHIWDDWGLFNLPGSIPPNEIDRFEEDDFDIDDFFDKED
;
A
#
# COMPACT_ATOMS: atom_id res chain seq x y z
N MET A 1 13.76 -9.81 22.03
CA MET A 1 12.45 -10.49 22.16
C MET A 1 12.68 -11.91 22.65
N PRO A 2 11.97 -12.39 23.69
CA PRO A 2 12.17 -13.73 24.26
C PRO A 2 11.93 -14.84 23.22
N GLU A 3 12.88 -15.74 23.02
CA GLU A 3 12.82 -16.78 21.98
C GLU A 3 11.78 -17.87 22.28
N GLU A 4 11.53 -18.15 23.56
CA GLU A 4 10.60 -19.19 24.00
C GLU A 4 9.12 -18.75 24.00
N ASP A 5 8.86 -17.45 23.79
CA ASP A 5 7.51 -16.89 23.75
C ASP A 5 6.99 -16.86 22.31
N ALA A 6 6.31 -17.94 21.90
CA ALA A 6 5.78 -18.12 20.56
C ALA A 6 4.92 -16.93 20.09
N CYS A 7 4.10 -16.37 20.98
CA CYS A 7 3.22 -15.27 20.64
C CYS A 7 4.00 -13.97 20.35
N ILE A 8 5.06 -13.70 21.10
CA ILE A 8 5.97 -12.57 20.81
C ILE A 8 6.73 -12.81 19.51
N GLN A 9 7.15 -14.05 19.23
CA GLN A 9 7.85 -14.36 17.97
C GLN A 9 6.93 -14.20 16.76
N ASP A 10 5.67 -14.64 16.84
CA ASP A 10 4.70 -14.42 15.76
C ASP A 10 4.47 -12.91 15.54
N THR A 11 4.32 -12.15 16.63
CA THR A 11 4.18 -10.69 16.57
C THR A 11 5.40 -10.03 15.93
N LYS A 12 6.61 -10.53 16.20
CA LYS A 12 7.85 -10.04 15.59
C LYS A 12 7.84 -10.21 14.08
N GLU A 13 7.45 -11.38 13.58
CA GLU A 13 7.43 -11.65 12.15
C GLU A 13 6.35 -10.83 11.44
N LEU A 14 5.18 -10.64 12.08
CA LEU A 14 4.16 -9.71 11.59
C LEU A 14 4.72 -8.29 11.49
N MET A 15 5.30 -7.74 12.57
CA MET A 15 5.89 -6.40 12.57
C MET A 15 6.94 -6.22 11.48
N ARG A 16 7.76 -7.24 11.24
CA ARG A 16 8.76 -7.23 10.18
C ARG A 16 8.12 -7.20 8.80
N ALA A 17 7.08 -8.00 8.58
CA ALA A 17 6.34 -8.00 7.32
C ALA A 17 5.70 -6.63 7.04
N GLU A 18 4.99 -6.05 8.03
CA GLU A 18 4.39 -4.72 7.91
C GLU A 18 5.43 -3.66 7.54
N ALA A 19 6.58 -3.67 8.23
CA ALA A 19 7.67 -2.71 8.00
C ALA A 19 8.31 -2.86 6.61
N MET A 20 8.39 -4.08 6.07
CA MET A 20 8.98 -4.33 4.74
C MET A 20 8.08 -3.89 3.59
N ILE A 21 6.76 -3.89 3.77
CA ILE A 21 5.84 -3.47 2.70
C ILE A 21 5.86 -1.96 2.48
N ILE A 22 5.97 -1.16 3.53
CA ILE A 22 5.99 0.32 3.45
C ILE A 22 6.97 0.83 2.37
N PRO A 23 8.28 0.51 2.41
CA PRO A 23 9.23 1.00 1.39
C PRO A 23 8.95 0.43 0.00
N ALA A 24 8.45 -0.80 -0.11
CA ALA A 24 8.10 -1.39 -1.40
C ALA A 24 6.94 -0.64 -2.08
N LYS A 25 5.95 -0.19 -1.30
CA LYS A 25 4.81 0.60 -1.80
C LYS A 25 5.18 2.04 -2.11
N ILE A 26 6.13 2.63 -1.39
CA ILE A 26 6.73 3.91 -1.78
C ILE A 26 7.39 3.78 -3.15
N ALA A 27 8.25 2.77 -3.34
CA ALA A 27 8.89 2.52 -4.63
C ALA A 27 7.87 2.27 -5.76
N GLY A 28 6.80 1.51 -5.48
CA GLY A 28 5.71 1.28 -6.43
C GLY A 28 4.95 2.56 -6.80
N ALA A 29 4.74 3.46 -5.84
CA ALA A 29 4.11 4.76 -6.09
C ALA A 29 5.02 5.71 -6.88
N GLU A 30 6.34 5.64 -6.73
CA GLU A 30 7.28 6.48 -7.49
C GLU A 30 7.64 5.91 -8.87
N SER A 31 7.33 4.64 -9.14
CA SER A 31 7.65 3.98 -10.42
C SER A 31 6.74 4.42 -11.57
N GLY A 32 5.71 5.22 -11.31
CA GLY A 32 4.81 5.81 -12.29
C GLY A 32 4.06 6.99 -11.68
N ASP A 33 3.49 7.85 -12.50
CA ASP A 33 2.90 9.12 -12.02
C ASP A 33 1.36 9.16 -12.07
N LEU A 34 0.73 7.99 -12.20
CA LEU A 34 -0.73 7.87 -12.24
C LEU A 34 -1.33 8.04 -10.84
N TYR A 35 -2.15 9.07 -10.68
CA TYR A 35 -2.79 9.44 -9.43
C TYR A 35 -3.43 8.26 -8.69
N CYS A 36 -4.25 7.47 -9.39
CA CYS A 36 -4.98 6.34 -8.79
C CYS A 36 -4.03 5.26 -8.26
N ILE A 37 -2.93 4.99 -8.96
CA ILE A 37 -1.90 4.01 -8.53
C ILE A 37 -1.14 4.55 -7.31
N ARG A 38 -0.79 5.84 -7.31
CA ARG A 38 -0.13 6.49 -6.17
C ARG A 38 -1.04 6.45 -4.94
N MET A 39 -2.32 6.76 -5.09
CA MET A 39 -3.31 6.70 -4.03
C MET A 39 -3.54 5.27 -3.50
N GLN A 40 -3.58 4.27 -4.37
CA GLN A 40 -3.67 2.86 -3.96
C GLN A 40 -2.46 2.44 -3.12
N ASN A 41 -1.24 2.79 -3.55
CA ASN A 41 -0.04 2.51 -2.76
C ASN A 41 -0.04 3.28 -1.43
N ALA A 42 -0.50 4.53 -1.42
CA ALA A 42 -0.64 5.32 -0.20
C ALA A 42 -1.62 4.68 0.80
N ALA A 43 -2.74 4.13 0.32
CA ALA A 43 -3.69 3.41 1.16
C ALA A 43 -3.05 2.18 1.83
N LEU A 44 -2.30 1.38 1.07
CA LEU A 44 -1.56 0.22 1.60
C LEU A 44 -0.48 0.64 2.61
N ILE A 45 0.30 1.69 2.31
CA ILE A 45 1.30 2.23 3.24
C ILE A 45 0.65 2.58 4.58
N ARG A 46 -0.48 3.30 4.54
CA ARG A 46 -1.22 3.68 5.75
C ARG A 46 -1.70 2.44 6.52
N GLU A 47 -2.25 1.45 5.84
CA GLU A 47 -2.69 0.20 6.47
C GLU A 47 -1.54 -0.49 7.20
N HIS A 48 -0.43 -0.73 6.51
CA HIS A 48 0.74 -1.39 7.10
C HIS A 48 1.37 -0.58 8.25
N ALA A 49 1.43 0.75 8.13
CA ALA A 49 1.88 1.61 9.22
C ALA A 49 0.98 1.52 10.46
N MET A 50 -0.34 1.43 10.28
CA MET A 50 -1.30 1.26 11.37
C MET A 50 -1.22 -0.12 12.02
N HIS A 51 -1.06 -1.18 11.23
CA HIS A 51 -0.83 -2.52 11.77
C HIS A 51 0.47 -2.58 12.58
N LEU A 52 1.56 -2.00 12.06
CA LEU A 52 2.82 -1.91 12.79
C LEU A 52 2.66 -1.14 14.10
N TYR A 53 1.94 0.00 14.08
CA TYR A 53 1.63 0.78 15.29
C TYR A 53 0.91 -0.07 16.36
N LEU A 54 -0.11 -0.83 15.96
CA LEU A 54 -0.91 -1.68 16.84
C LEU A 54 -0.10 -2.85 17.40
N GLN A 55 0.65 -3.56 16.55
CA GLN A 55 1.48 -4.71 16.94
C GLN A 55 2.60 -4.29 17.89
N VAL A 56 3.26 -3.16 17.64
CA VAL A 56 4.26 -2.58 18.54
C VAL A 56 3.64 -2.21 19.88
N GLY A 57 2.43 -1.63 19.86
CA GLY A 57 1.68 -1.30 21.07
C GLY A 57 1.27 -2.52 21.89
N SER A 58 0.92 -3.63 21.23
CA SER A 58 0.47 -4.85 21.90
C SER A 58 1.57 -5.50 22.74
N LEU A 59 2.85 -5.31 22.39
CA LEU A 59 4.01 -5.80 23.14
C LEU A 59 3.97 -5.44 24.63
N ARG A 60 3.34 -4.32 25.00
CA ARG A 60 3.20 -3.87 26.40
C ARG A 60 2.35 -4.81 27.26
N PHE A 61 1.50 -5.63 26.65
CA PHE A 61 0.63 -6.58 27.34
C PHE A 61 1.30 -7.94 27.55
N HIS A 62 2.43 -8.20 26.90
CA HIS A 62 3.17 -9.45 27.08
C HIS A 62 4.02 -9.39 28.35
N LYS A 63 3.74 -10.29 29.31
CA LYS A 63 4.44 -10.34 30.60
C LYS A 63 5.96 -10.46 30.46
N ASN A 64 6.41 -11.16 29.41
CA ASN A 64 7.82 -11.46 29.14
C ASN A 64 8.55 -10.36 28.35
N TYR A 65 7.83 -9.35 27.83
CA TYR A 65 8.43 -8.24 27.12
C TYR A 65 8.77 -7.11 28.09
N LYS A 66 10.05 -6.70 28.15
CA LYS A 66 10.54 -5.69 29.11
C LYS A 66 11.01 -4.39 28.47
N ASP A 67 11.28 -4.40 27.16
CA ASP A 67 11.93 -3.29 26.47
C ASP A 67 10.92 -2.24 25.98
N LEU A 68 10.18 -1.63 26.93
CA LEU A 68 9.10 -0.67 26.64
C LEU A 68 9.59 0.63 25.99
N GLU A 69 10.87 0.98 26.14
CA GLU A 69 11.45 2.15 25.50
C GLU A 69 11.50 2.00 23.97
N TYR A 70 11.70 0.80 23.43
CA TYR A 70 11.61 0.58 21.98
C TYR A 70 10.19 0.74 21.44
N VAL A 71 9.18 0.42 22.25
CA VAL A 71 7.77 0.65 21.87
C VAL A 71 7.52 2.14 21.70
N LYS A 72 8.00 2.97 22.63
CA LYS A 72 7.89 4.43 22.53
C LYS A 72 8.68 4.98 21.35
N LEU A 73 9.90 4.47 21.13
CA LEU A 73 10.75 4.88 20.02
C LEU A 73 10.04 4.63 18.69
N ILE A 74 9.57 3.41 18.44
CA ILE A 74 8.91 3.08 17.17
C ILE A 74 7.62 3.88 16.98
N HIS A 75 6.82 4.10 18.03
CA HIS A 75 5.63 4.97 17.94
C HIS A 75 6.01 6.41 17.56
N LYS A 76 7.08 6.96 18.13
CA LYS A 76 7.59 8.28 17.76
C LYS A 76 8.00 8.36 16.29
N GLU A 77 8.76 7.37 15.81
CA GLU A 77 9.18 7.30 14.41
C GLU A 77 7.98 7.18 13.45
N LEU A 78 6.94 6.41 13.82
CA LEU A 78 5.70 6.31 13.03
C LEU A 78 4.92 7.64 13.01
N ASP A 79 4.91 8.39 14.10
CA ASP A 79 4.30 9.71 14.16
C ASP A 79 5.04 10.73 13.28
N GLU A 80 6.37 10.68 13.27
CA GLU A 80 7.21 11.53 12.40
C GLU A 80 7.04 11.12 10.93
N PHE A 81 7.04 9.82 10.62
CA PHE A 81 6.75 9.29 9.30
C PHE A 81 5.38 9.73 8.79
N ARG A 82 4.35 9.74 9.65
CA ARG A 82 2.99 10.17 9.28
C ARG A 82 2.97 11.61 8.75
N LEU A 83 3.76 12.51 9.32
CA LEU A 83 3.84 13.90 8.85
C LEU A 83 4.40 13.96 7.43
N LEU A 84 5.52 13.26 7.21
CA LEU A 84 6.14 13.16 5.87
C LEU A 84 5.21 12.49 4.86
N PHE A 85 4.48 11.46 5.28
CA PHE A 85 3.49 10.76 4.45
C PHE A 85 2.35 11.69 4.01
N LEU A 86 1.85 12.56 4.90
CA LEU A 86 0.81 13.51 4.54
C LEU A 86 1.29 14.53 3.51
N ASP A 87 2.49 15.08 3.71
CA ASP A 87 3.09 16.00 2.74
C ASP A 87 3.33 15.31 1.38
N TRP A 88 3.76 14.06 1.41
CA TRP A 88 3.95 13.24 0.22
C TRP A 88 2.65 13.00 -0.54
N VAL A 89 1.56 12.56 0.12
CA VAL A 89 0.25 12.36 -0.55
C VAL A 89 -0.32 13.67 -1.09
N ASN A 90 -0.15 14.78 -0.37
CA ASN A 90 -0.58 16.10 -0.83
C ASN A 90 0.17 16.60 -2.07
N SER A 91 1.31 15.99 -2.41
CA SER A 91 2.10 16.35 -3.60
C SER A 91 1.66 15.65 -4.88
N PHE A 92 0.72 14.67 -4.81
CA PHE A 92 0.31 13.91 -5.99
C PHE A 92 -0.43 14.78 -7.00
N ASP A 93 -0.05 14.66 -8.28
CA ASP A 93 -0.73 15.32 -9.39
C ASP A 93 -2.09 14.66 -9.65
N THR A 94 -3.17 15.37 -9.36
CA THR A 94 -4.55 14.91 -9.61
C THR A 94 -4.92 14.98 -11.09
N SER A 95 -4.20 15.75 -11.91
CA SER A 95 -4.51 15.87 -13.34
C SER A 95 -4.16 14.58 -14.10
N ASN A 96 -3.10 13.88 -13.67
CA ASN A 96 -2.64 12.63 -14.26
C ASN A 96 -3.37 11.40 -13.69
N HIS A 97 -4.67 11.28 -13.98
CA HIS A 97 -5.49 10.17 -13.49
C HIS A 97 -6.02 9.30 -14.64
N ILE A 98 -6.26 8.03 -14.31
CA ILE A 98 -7.02 7.09 -15.14
C ILE A 98 -8.32 6.74 -14.39
N TRP A 99 -9.30 6.22 -15.11
CA TRP A 99 -10.51 5.73 -14.47
C TRP A 99 -10.20 4.51 -13.59
N ASP A 100 -10.56 4.57 -12.31
CA ASP A 100 -10.51 3.44 -11.38
C ASP A 100 -11.87 2.72 -11.38
N ASP A 101 -11.90 1.50 -11.93
CA ASP A 101 -13.10 0.66 -11.99
C ASP A 101 -13.63 0.23 -10.62
N TRP A 102 -12.79 0.25 -9.58
CA TRP A 102 -13.22 -0.01 -8.21
C TRP A 102 -13.84 1.23 -7.55
N GLY A 103 -13.67 2.40 -8.17
CA GLY A 103 -14.28 3.67 -7.74
C GLY A 103 -13.69 4.25 -6.46
N LEU A 104 -12.55 3.75 -5.97
CA LEU A 104 -11.95 4.17 -4.70
C LEU A 104 -11.13 5.44 -4.84
N PHE A 105 -10.50 5.64 -6.01
CA PHE A 105 -9.53 6.71 -6.24
C PHE A 105 -9.89 7.63 -7.41
N ASN A 106 -11.15 7.61 -7.85
CA ASN A 106 -11.67 8.59 -8.81
C ASN A 106 -11.85 9.95 -8.15
N LEU A 107 -11.51 11.02 -8.87
CA LEU A 107 -11.68 12.37 -8.35
C LEU A 107 -13.16 12.77 -8.34
N PRO A 108 -13.57 13.69 -7.43
CA PRO A 108 -14.92 14.22 -7.44
C PRO A 108 -15.26 14.84 -8.80
N GLY A 109 -16.29 14.33 -9.46
CA GLY A 109 -16.72 14.80 -10.78
C GLY A 109 -16.03 14.13 -11.97
N SER A 110 -15.14 13.16 -11.75
CA SER A 110 -14.64 12.29 -12.83
C SER A 110 -15.82 11.56 -13.50
N ILE A 111 -15.79 11.51 -14.83
CA ILE A 111 -16.80 10.85 -15.66
C ILE A 111 -16.19 9.54 -16.15
N PRO A 112 -16.90 8.40 -16.06
CA PRO A 112 -16.42 7.15 -16.62
C PRO A 112 -16.14 7.29 -18.13
N PRO A 113 -15.13 6.59 -18.67
CA PRO A 113 -14.95 6.46 -20.10
C PRO A 113 -16.25 5.97 -20.76
N ASN A 114 -16.58 6.50 -21.95
CA ASN A 114 -17.74 6.02 -22.67
C ASN A 114 -17.52 4.56 -23.10
N GLU A 115 -18.60 3.79 -23.29
CA GLU A 115 -18.52 2.38 -23.73
C GLU A 115 -17.71 2.19 -25.01
N ILE A 116 -17.69 3.20 -25.89
CA ILE A 116 -16.95 3.22 -27.16
C ILE A 116 -15.42 3.34 -26.95
N ASP A 117 -14.96 3.85 -25.79
CA ASP A 117 -13.55 4.02 -25.45
C ASP A 117 -12.98 2.85 -24.64
N ARG A 118 -13.83 1.89 -24.23
CA ARG A 118 -13.32 0.63 -23.69
C ARG A 118 -12.75 -0.13 -24.89
N PHE A 119 -11.48 -0.50 -24.83
CA PHE A 119 -10.92 -1.53 -25.72
C PHE A 119 -11.86 -2.73 -25.64
N GLU A 120 -12.74 -2.90 -26.63
CA GLU A 120 -13.55 -4.09 -26.73
C GLU A 120 -12.56 -5.25 -26.91
N GLU A 121 -12.66 -6.27 -26.06
CA GLU A 121 -11.85 -7.51 -26.19
C GLU A 121 -12.04 -8.18 -27.56
N ASP A 122 -13.02 -7.73 -28.35
CA ASP A 122 -13.37 -8.17 -29.71
C ASP A 122 -12.42 -7.66 -30.82
N ASP A 123 -11.51 -6.70 -30.56
CA ASP A 123 -10.51 -6.29 -31.55
C ASP A 123 -9.29 -7.23 -31.63
N PHE A 124 -9.17 -8.19 -30.69
CA PHE A 124 -8.14 -9.23 -30.75
C PHE A 124 -8.72 -10.48 -31.42
N ASP A 125 -8.61 -10.55 -32.75
CA ASP A 125 -8.89 -11.79 -33.46
C ASP A 125 -7.72 -12.76 -33.26
N ILE A 126 -7.97 -13.87 -32.54
CA ILE A 126 -6.95 -14.90 -32.34
C ILE A 126 -6.62 -15.62 -33.65
N ASP A 127 -7.54 -15.63 -34.62
CA ASP A 127 -7.34 -16.25 -35.92
C ASP A 127 -6.34 -15.45 -36.77
N ASP A 128 -6.25 -14.12 -36.58
CA ASP A 128 -5.18 -13.28 -37.16
C ASP A 128 -3.77 -13.70 -36.69
N PHE A 129 -3.67 -14.36 -35.53
CA PHE A 129 -2.40 -14.88 -35.00
C PHE A 129 -2.10 -16.30 -35.47
N PHE A 130 -3.12 -17.08 -35.88
CA PHE A 130 -2.97 -18.49 -36.25
C PHE A 130 -3.07 -18.79 -37.75
N ASP A 131 -3.32 -17.80 -38.61
CA ASP A 131 -3.37 -18.03 -40.06
C ASP A 131 -1.99 -17.98 -40.76
N LYS A 132 -1.34 -19.15 -40.82
CA LYS A 132 -0.90 -19.89 -42.04
C LYS A 132 0.35 -20.73 -41.79
N GLU A 133 0.17 -21.92 -41.24
CA GLU A 133 1.01 -23.07 -41.64
C GLU A 133 0.18 -23.94 -42.61
N ASP A 134 0.47 -23.79 -43.91
CA ASP A 134 0.18 -24.81 -44.94
C ASP A 134 1.26 -25.90 -44.91
#